data_AF-A0A368W1B9-F1
#
_entry.id   AF-A0A368W1B9-F1
#
_cell.length_a   1.000
_cell.length_b   1.000
_cell.length_c   1.000
_cell.angle_alpha   90.00
_cell.angle_beta   90.00
_cell.angle_gamma   90.00
#
_symmetry.space_group_name_H-M   'P 1'
#
loop_
_entity.id
_entity.type
_entity.pdbx_description
1 polymer ?
#
loop_
_entity_poly.entity_id
_entity_poly.type
_entity_poly.pdbx_seq_one_letter_code
_entity_poly.pdbx_strand_id
1 'polypeptide(L)'
;MHNIPKNIMNEIKKAMKRPEGTVEFKYECEDIFNPSVAKIIIFEIISGNQLFILERNREMNIVFYHSSPGAGTRATLIKLDRVPKVSKMSYVFTWNHEEINLYIHPLIENYDLIVSKETTPDVKFRVSKDGSVIRLGNKGIDIMQTKIRSGGKKILDPTAIESWNDTLKAIEILKSAQSDKGYMYDVVVSNFIISSLVTGFETYGKTRFIELEKEGIEPNIEELENRVFSSYEKEIDLPEKYKDKSTRENISYIEIIAQEKINFQNFNECKRAFNKAYGLVFGEIIHNTNKINELKKIINYRHRIIHVSPLITMLNENKVPEEEPVFSNDSLSTEAVEVFKYIVDQIHTASLKLRN
;
A
#
# COMPACT_ATOMS: atom_id res chain seq x y z
N MET A 1 -15.29 2.58 22.73
CA MET A 1 -15.98 3.90 22.70
C MET A 1 -17.49 3.71 22.52
N HIS A 2 -18.22 3.37 23.58
CA HIS A 2 -19.66 3.05 23.48
C HIS A 2 -20.58 4.28 23.68
N ASN A 3 -20.02 5.43 24.09
CA ASN A 3 -20.78 6.62 24.48
C ASN A 3 -20.74 7.75 23.44
N ILE A 4 -20.19 7.52 22.25
CA ILE A 4 -20.15 8.52 21.18
C ILE A 4 -21.33 8.26 20.23
N PRO A 5 -22.21 9.25 20.01
CA PRO A 5 -23.30 9.15 19.03
C PRO A 5 -22.81 8.69 17.65
N LYS A 6 -23.58 7.83 16.97
CA LYS A 6 -23.18 7.21 15.71
C LYS A 6 -22.85 8.23 14.61
N ASN A 7 -23.59 9.34 14.54
CA ASN A 7 -23.33 10.44 13.61
C ASN A 7 -21.97 11.10 13.88
N ILE A 8 -21.65 11.40 15.14
CA ILE A 8 -20.36 11.98 15.54
C ILE A 8 -19.22 11.00 15.25
N MET A 9 -19.41 9.71 15.53
CA MET A 9 -18.42 8.67 15.20
C MET A 9 -18.16 8.60 13.68
N ASN A 10 -19.19 8.78 12.85
CA ASN A 10 -19.03 8.82 11.40
C ASN A 10 -18.25 10.06 10.93
N GLU A 11 -18.50 11.22 11.54
CA GLU A 11 -17.75 12.46 11.27
C GLU A 11 -16.27 12.31 11.67
N ILE A 12 -16.00 11.74 12.85
CA ILE A 12 -14.64 11.42 13.30
C ILE A 12 -13.96 10.49 12.31
N LYS A 13 -14.61 9.38 11.92
CA LYS A 13 -14.07 8.45 10.92
C LYS A 13 -13.77 9.16 9.61
N LYS A 14 -14.70 9.97 9.09
CA LYS A 14 -14.50 10.73 7.85
C LYS A 14 -13.29 11.67 7.95
N ALA A 15 -13.12 12.37 9.07
CA ALA A 15 -11.98 13.26 9.31
C ALA A 15 -10.66 12.47 9.41
N MET A 16 -10.66 11.33 10.13
CA MET A 16 -9.49 10.48 10.30
C MET A 16 -9.10 9.67 9.06
N LYS A 17 -9.99 9.60 8.06
CA LYS A 17 -9.65 9.00 6.76
C LYS A 17 -8.65 9.86 5.99
N ARG A 18 -8.38 11.10 6.40
CA ARG A 18 -7.43 11.98 5.69
C ARG A 18 -5.98 11.45 5.79
N PRO A 19 -5.12 11.74 4.80
CA PRO A 19 -3.71 11.31 4.81
C PRO A 19 -2.90 11.87 5.98
N GLU A 20 -3.32 13.01 6.51
CA GLU A 20 -2.72 13.66 7.66
C GLU A 20 -3.79 14.22 8.61
N GLY A 21 -3.45 14.31 9.88
CA GLY A 21 -4.35 14.89 10.86
C GLY A 21 -3.81 14.88 12.28
N THR A 22 -4.60 15.49 13.15
CA THR A 22 -4.37 15.60 14.59
C THR A 22 -5.65 15.21 15.31
N VAL A 23 -5.53 14.38 16.34
CA VAL A 23 -6.62 14.09 17.27
C VAL A 23 -6.17 14.50 18.67
N GLU A 24 -7.01 15.28 19.35
CA GLU A 24 -6.85 15.64 20.75
C GLU A 24 -8.08 15.20 21.53
N PHE A 25 -7.86 14.56 22.68
CA PHE A 25 -8.95 14.20 23.60
C PHE A 25 -8.45 14.02 25.02
N LYS A 26 -9.36 14.12 25.97
CA LYS A 26 -9.11 13.83 27.38
C LYS A 26 -9.67 12.46 27.72
N TYR A 27 -8.93 11.69 28.50
CA TYR A 27 -9.35 10.35 28.92
C TYR A 27 -9.00 10.12 30.39
N GLU A 28 -9.89 9.42 31.09
CA GLU A 28 -9.81 9.14 32.51
C GLU A 28 -9.86 7.62 32.73
N CYS A 29 -8.86 7.08 33.42
CA CYS A 29 -8.74 5.66 33.73
C CYS A 29 -7.91 5.47 34.99
N GLU A 30 -8.51 4.90 36.03
CA GLU A 30 -7.85 4.62 37.31
C GLU A 30 -6.76 3.54 37.18
N ASP A 31 -6.97 2.58 36.29
CA ASP A 31 -6.09 1.42 36.09
C ASP A 31 -4.88 1.69 35.19
N ILE A 32 -4.72 2.90 34.66
CA ILE A 32 -3.68 3.19 33.66
C ILE A 32 -2.25 2.88 34.17
N PHE A 33 -2.02 3.09 35.48
CA PHE A 33 -0.77 2.76 36.19
C PHE A 33 -0.80 1.43 36.95
N ASN A 34 -1.87 0.63 36.85
CA ASN A 34 -2.00 -0.65 37.57
C ASN A 34 -1.26 -1.76 36.81
N PRO A 35 -0.11 -2.27 37.32
CA PRO A 35 0.69 -3.27 36.61
C PRO A 35 -0.01 -4.63 36.47
N SER A 36 -1.03 -4.90 37.29
CA SER A 36 -1.83 -6.13 37.22
C SER A 36 -2.72 -6.17 35.98
N VAL A 37 -3.03 -5.01 35.39
CA VAL A 37 -3.80 -4.92 34.15
C VAL A 37 -2.85 -5.11 32.98
N ALA A 38 -3.06 -6.18 32.21
CA ALA A 38 -2.15 -6.53 31.13
C ALA A 38 -2.20 -5.53 29.94
N LYS A 39 -3.39 -5.01 29.62
CA LYS A 39 -3.59 -4.16 28.44
C LYS A 39 -4.83 -3.30 28.62
N ILE A 40 -4.77 -2.04 28.19
CA ILE A 40 -5.90 -1.10 28.17
C ILE A 40 -5.97 -0.47 26.79
N ILE A 41 -7.09 -0.62 26.09
CA ILE A 41 -7.36 0.13 24.85
C ILE A 41 -7.94 1.48 25.24
N ILE A 42 -7.19 2.55 25.01
CA ILE A 42 -7.60 3.93 25.28
C ILE A 42 -8.43 4.45 24.11
N PHE A 43 -7.96 4.18 22.89
CA PHE A 43 -8.58 4.63 21.67
C PHE A 43 -8.38 3.57 20.58
N GLU A 44 -9.43 3.26 19.82
CA GLU A 44 -9.34 2.40 18.65
C GLU A 44 -10.37 2.85 17.62
N ILE A 45 -9.90 3.24 16.42
CA ILE A 45 -10.75 3.62 15.30
C ILE A 45 -10.24 3.00 14.01
N ILE A 46 -11.19 2.44 13.26
CA ILE A 46 -11.01 2.00 11.88
C ILE A 46 -11.69 3.03 10.98
N SER A 47 -10.95 3.56 10.01
CA SER A 47 -11.47 4.47 8.99
C SER A 47 -10.97 4.07 7.60
N GLY A 48 -11.89 3.56 6.77
CA GLY A 48 -11.50 2.89 5.52
C GLY A 48 -10.61 1.67 5.83
N ASN A 49 -9.44 1.61 5.18
CA ASN A 49 -8.41 0.61 5.50
C ASN A 49 -7.35 1.12 6.49
N GLN A 50 -7.57 2.28 7.11
CA GLN A 50 -6.68 2.81 8.13
C GLN A 50 -7.12 2.34 9.52
N LEU A 51 -6.13 2.13 10.38
CA LEU A 51 -6.30 1.75 11.78
C LEU A 51 -5.50 2.69 12.68
N PHE A 52 -6.15 3.13 13.75
CA PHE A 52 -5.57 3.96 14.79
C PHE A 52 -5.82 3.27 16.12
N ILE A 53 -4.76 2.90 16.84
CA ILE A 53 -4.86 2.30 18.19
C ILE A 53 -3.98 3.11 19.14
N LEU A 54 -4.55 3.55 20.25
CA LEU A 54 -3.80 3.99 21.42
C LEU A 54 -4.06 3.01 22.55
N GLU A 55 -3.01 2.38 23.04
CA GLU A 55 -3.12 1.38 24.10
C GLU A 55 -2.04 1.53 25.16
N ARG A 56 -2.36 1.15 26.40
CA ARG A 56 -1.36 0.84 27.42
C ARG A 56 -1.01 -0.64 27.31
N ASN A 57 0.25 -0.96 27.05
CA ASN A 57 0.72 -2.33 26.85
C ASN A 57 1.27 -2.98 28.14
N ARG A 58 1.61 -4.28 28.11
CA ARG A 58 2.11 -5.02 29.28
C ARG A 58 3.38 -4.43 29.89
N GLU A 59 4.26 -3.87 29.07
CA GLU A 59 5.52 -3.26 29.52
C GLU A 59 5.35 -1.83 30.10
N MET A 60 4.11 -1.43 30.43
CA MET A 60 3.79 -0.10 31.00
C MET A 60 4.12 1.05 30.03
N ASN A 61 3.93 0.86 28.72
CA ASN A 61 4.04 1.92 27.73
C ASN A 61 2.66 2.31 27.22
N ILE A 62 2.45 3.60 26.99
CA ILE A 62 1.38 4.08 26.10
C ILE A 62 1.92 4.02 24.68
N VAL A 63 1.29 3.23 23.82
CA VAL A 63 1.70 3.00 22.44
C VAL A 63 0.61 3.47 21.50
N PHE A 64 0.98 4.35 20.58
CA PHE A 64 0.13 4.74 19.45
C PHE A 64 0.57 3.98 18.21
N TYR A 65 -0.36 3.25 17.60
CA TYR A 65 -0.20 2.59 16.31
C TYR A 65 -1.06 3.31 15.27
N HIS A 66 -0.44 3.59 14.12
CA HIS A 66 -1.15 3.95 12.90
C HIS A 66 -0.81 2.92 11.83
N SER A 67 -1.82 2.43 11.13
CA SER A 67 -1.60 1.52 10.01
C SER A 67 -2.41 1.95 8.81
N SER A 68 -1.77 2.02 7.65
CA SER A 68 -2.41 2.20 6.34
C SER A 68 -1.80 1.24 5.30
N PRO A 69 -2.51 0.95 4.19
CA PRO A 69 -1.98 0.09 3.15
C PRO A 69 -0.65 0.59 2.56
N GLY A 70 -0.56 1.89 2.31
CA GLY A 70 0.57 2.56 1.69
C GLY A 70 1.77 2.77 2.63
N ALA A 71 1.54 3.22 3.86
CA ALA A 71 2.62 3.51 4.80
C ALA A 71 3.03 2.30 5.67
N GLY A 72 2.25 1.22 5.64
CA GLY A 72 2.42 0.10 6.56
C GLY A 72 1.97 0.44 7.98
N THR A 73 2.54 -0.24 8.97
CA THR A 73 2.26 0.00 10.39
C THR A 73 3.41 0.75 11.03
N ARG A 74 3.11 1.87 11.69
CA ARG A 74 4.04 2.69 12.46
C ARG A 74 3.62 2.68 13.92
N ALA A 75 4.58 2.84 14.82
CA ALA A 75 4.30 2.95 16.24
C ALA A 75 5.12 4.06 16.90
N THR A 76 4.60 4.70 17.93
CA THR A 76 5.37 5.56 18.83
C THR A 76 4.94 5.24 20.26
N LEU A 77 5.86 5.34 21.21
CA LEU A 77 5.60 4.92 22.59
C LEU A 77 6.13 5.90 23.63
N ILE A 78 5.35 6.11 24.68
CA ILE A 78 5.76 6.83 25.88
C ILE A 78 5.77 5.84 27.04
N LYS A 79 6.91 5.70 27.71
CA LYS A 79 7.02 4.91 28.93
C LYS A 79 6.29 5.61 30.08
N LEU A 80 5.43 4.89 30.81
CA LEU A 80 4.66 5.47 31.91
C LEU A 80 5.52 5.88 33.11
N ASP A 81 6.76 5.40 33.22
CA ASP A 81 7.71 5.85 34.26
C ASP A 81 8.07 7.35 34.13
N ARG A 82 7.88 7.94 32.95
CA ARG A 82 8.05 9.38 32.68
C ARG A 82 6.79 10.21 32.94
N VAL A 83 5.68 9.55 33.28
CA VAL A 83 4.37 10.17 33.47
C VAL A 83 4.03 10.14 34.96
N PRO A 84 3.62 11.26 35.58
CA PRO A 84 3.19 11.29 36.96
C PRO A 84 1.92 10.45 37.10
N LYS A 85 1.76 9.79 38.25
CA LYS A 85 0.63 8.90 38.50
C LYS A 85 -0.66 9.70 38.66
N VAL A 86 -1.43 9.81 37.58
CA VAL A 86 -2.71 10.51 37.52
C VAL A 86 -3.74 9.68 36.75
N SER A 87 -5.01 9.71 37.17
CA SER A 87 -6.07 8.99 36.44
C SER A 87 -6.51 9.71 35.17
N LYS A 88 -6.26 11.03 35.07
CA LYS A 88 -6.78 11.88 34.00
C LYS A 88 -5.66 12.54 33.18
N MET A 89 -5.68 12.32 31.88
CA MET A 89 -4.66 12.81 30.94
C MET A 89 -5.31 13.37 29.67
N SER A 90 -4.63 14.34 29.05
CA SER A 90 -4.86 14.72 27.66
C SER A 90 -3.94 13.94 26.75
N TYR A 91 -4.47 13.45 25.64
CA TYR A 91 -3.75 12.72 24.61
C TYR A 91 -3.87 13.49 23.31
N VAL A 92 -2.73 13.72 22.66
CA VAL A 92 -2.69 14.23 21.29
C VAL A 92 -1.88 13.25 20.47
N PHE A 93 -2.36 12.90 19.29
CA PHE A 93 -1.54 12.19 18.32
C PHE A 93 -1.72 12.80 16.94
N THR A 94 -0.63 12.75 16.16
CA THR A 94 -0.61 13.23 14.78
C THR A 94 -0.12 12.13 13.86
N TRP A 95 -0.60 12.13 12.63
CA TRP A 95 -0.09 11.27 11.58
C TRP A 95 0.06 12.06 10.29
N ASN A 96 1.05 11.69 9.49
CA ASN A 96 1.18 12.04 8.09
C ASN A 96 1.93 10.90 7.37
N HIS A 97 2.25 11.11 6.10
CA HIS A 97 2.95 10.10 5.29
C HIS A 97 4.42 9.87 5.66
N GLU A 98 5.05 10.73 6.47
CA GLU A 98 6.46 10.65 6.86
C GLU A 98 6.63 10.14 8.29
N GLU A 99 5.83 10.63 9.24
CA GLU A 99 5.96 10.32 10.65
C GLU A 99 4.62 10.24 11.40
N ILE A 100 4.67 9.63 12.59
CA ILE A 100 3.61 9.73 13.60
C ILE A 100 4.18 10.23 14.93
N ASN A 101 3.38 10.99 15.65
CA ASN A 101 3.77 11.54 16.96
C ASN A 101 2.68 11.26 18.00
N LEU A 102 3.12 11.06 19.24
CA LEU A 102 2.26 10.92 20.41
C LEU A 102 2.71 11.92 21.46
N TYR A 103 1.73 12.62 22.00
CA TYR A 103 1.88 13.59 23.07
C TYR A 103 0.93 13.25 24.20
N ILE A 104 1.44 13.29 25.43
CA ILE A 104 0.66 13.06 26.65
C ILE A 104 0.87 14.25 27.58
N HIS A 105 -0.24 14.83 28.03
CA HIS A 105 -0.24 15.88 29.03
C HIS A 105 -1.05 15.45 30.26
N PRO A 106 -0.37 15.14 31.39
CA PRO A 106 -1.02 14.90 32.67
C PRO A 106 -1.80 16.15 33.10
N LEU A 107 -3.07 16.00 33.50
CA LEU A 107 -3.89 17.13 33.92
C LEU A 107 -3.63 17.51 35.38
N ILE A 108 -2.39 17.91 35.67
CA ILE A 108 -1.93 18.46 36.95
C ILE A 108 -1.15 19.76 36.69
N GLU A 109 -1.10 20.64 37.68
CA GLU A 109 -0.41 21.94 37.55
C GLU A 109 1.09 21.76 37.26
N ASN A 110 1.61 22.59 36.36
CA ASN A 110 3.04 22.72 36.04
C ASN A 110 3.74 21.45 35.51
N TYR A 111 3.03 20.58 34.80
CA TYR A 111 3.64 19.42 34.15
C TYR A 111 3.77 19.60 32.64
N ASP A 112 4.98 19.39 32.12
CA ASP A 112 5.28 19.58 30.71
C ASP A 112 4.65 18.50 29.81
N LEU A 113 4.49 18.84 28.53
CA LEU A 113 4.05 17.91 27.50
C LEU A 113 5.12 16.82 27.28
N ILE A 114 4.75 15.55 27.42
CA ILE A 114 5.63 14.42 27.14
C ILE A 114 5.44 14.02 25.68
N VAL A 115 6.55 13.91 24.93
CA VAL A 115 6.52 13.63 23.49
C VAL A 115 7.32 12.37 23.17
N SER A 116 6.81 11.55 22.26
CA SER A 116 7.59 10.51 21.59
C SER A 116 7.41 10.56 20.08
N LYS A 117 8.52 10.28 19.39
CA LYS A 117 8.57 10.10 17.94
C LYS A 117 8.58 8.62 17.55
N GLU A 118 8.38 8.39 16.27
CA GLU A 118 8.23 7.08 15.66
C GLU A 118 9.32 6.06 16.04
N THR A 119 8.88 4.81 16.16
CA THR A 119 9.65 3.60 16.42
C THR A 119 9.17 2.51 15.47
N THR A 120 10.05 1.61 15.07
CA THR A 120 9.67 0.46 14.23
C THR A 120 8.93 -0.58 15.08
N PRO A 121 7.68 -0.93 14.75
CA PRO A 121 6.94 -1.92 15.52
C PRO A 121 7.36 -3.36 15.15
N ASP A 122 7.39 -4.24 16.15
CA ASP A 122 7.52 -5.71 15.98
C ASP A 122 6.26 -6.37 15.40
N VAL A 123 5.19 -5.59 15.20
CA VAL A 123 3.86 -6.06 14.81
C VAL A 123 3.33 -5.21 13.67
N LYS A 124 2.63 -5.87 12.74
CA LYS A 124 1.87 -5.19 11.69
C LYS A 124 0.39 -5.35 11.97
N PHE A 125 -0.37 -4.32 11.66
CA PHE A 125 -1.82 -4.37 11.69
C PHE A 125 -2.39 -4.24 10.29
N ARG A 126 -3.56 -4.86 10.08
CA ARG A 126 -4.32 -4.80 8.84
C ARG A 126 -5.80 -4.72 9.15
N VAL A 127 -6.51 -3.93 8.37
CA VAL A 127 -7.97 -3.93 8.36
C VAL A 127 -8.42 -4.86 7.25
N SER A 128 -9.21 -5.88 7.59
CA SER A 128 -9.78 -6.81 6.62
C SER A 128 -10.98 -6.19 5.89
N LYS A 129 -11.41 -6.80 4.78
CA LYS A 129 -12.58 -6.37 3.99
C LYS A 129 -13.89 -6.36 4.79
N ASP A 130 -13.98 -7.13 5.87
CA ASP A 130 -15.14 -7.14 6.78
C ASP A 130 -15.03 -6.11 7.93
N GLY A 131 -13.94 -5.34 7.97
CA GLY A 131 -13.67 -4.36 9.01
C GLY A 131 -13.03 -4.92 10.28
N SER A 132 -12.67 -6.21 10.33
CA SER A 132 -11.88 -6.77 11.44
C SER A 132 -10.43 -6.30 11.41
N VAL A 133 -9.83 -6.19 12.59
CA VAL A 133 -8.39 -5.92 12.76
C VAL A 133 -7.63 -7.23 12.85
N ILE A 134 -6.65 -7.39 11.98
CA ILE A 134 -5.76 -8.54 11.93
C ILE A 134 -4.37 -8.07 12.37
N ARG A 135 -3.83 -8.72 13.41
CA ARG A 135 -2.45 -8.53 13.86
C ARG A 135 -1.56 -9.59 13.21
N LEU A 136 -0.51 -9.15 12.55
CA LEU A 136 0.45 -9.98 11.83
C LEU A 136 1.83 -9.84 12.46
N GLY A 137 2.49 -10.98 12.62
CA GLY A 137 3.85 -11.04 13.13
C GLY A 137 3.94 -10.85 14.65
N ASN A 138 5.15 -11.06 15.12
CA ASN A 138 5.61 -10.77 16.46
C ASN A 138 7.14 -10.68 16.42
N LYS A 139 7.77 -10.30 17.52
CA LYS A 139 9.24 -10.29 17.64
C LYS A 139 9.84 -11.61 17.17
N GLY A 140 10.65 -11.56 16.11
CA GLY A 140 11.33 -12.71 15.51
C GLY A 140 10.52 -13.52 14.49
N ILE A 141 9.32 -13.08 14.08
CA ILE A 141 8.49 -13.75 13.09
C ILE A 141 8.36 -12.87 11.83
N ASP A 142 8.98 -13.28 10.72
CA ASP A 142 8.73 -12.68 9.40
C ASP A 142 7.56 -13.38 8.70
N ILE A 143 6.59 -12.60 8.22
CA ILE A 143 5.42 -13.11 7.51
C ILE A 143 5.40 -12.49 6.11
N MET A 144 5.51 -13.32 5.08
CA MET A 144 5.38 -12.94 3.67
C MET A 144 3.97 -13.26 3.14
N GLN A 145 3.49 -12.49 2.14
CA GLN A 145 2.23 -12.71 1.43
C GLN A 145 1.03 -13.12 2.31
N THR A 146 0.62 -12.25 3.24
CA THR A 146 -0.55 -12.55 4.06
C THR A 146 -1.83 -12.50 3.22
N LYS A 147 -2.38 -13.67 2.91
CA LYS A 147 -3.70 -13.84 2.30
C LYS A 147 -4.58 -14.62 3.26
N ILE A 148 -5.67 -14.01 3.72
CA ILE A 148 -6.60 -14.68 4.64
C ILE A 148 -7.92 -14.91 3.93
N ARG A 149 -8.43 -16.15 4.04
CA ARG A 149 -9.75 -16.55 3.56
C ARG A 149 -10.60 -16.99 4.74
N SER A 150 -11.85 -16.53 4.75
CA SER A 150 -12.87 -16.98 5.71
C SER A 150 -14.15 -17.29 4.93
N GLY A 151 -14.74 -18.47 5.17
CA GLY A 151 -15.94 -18.91 4.44
C GLY A 151 -15.77 -18.97 2.91
N GLY A 152 -14.58 -19.32 2.41
CA GLY A 152 -14.26 -19.35 0.98
C GLY A 152 -14.02 -17.96 0.33
N LYS A 153 -14.30 -16.87 1.04
CA LYS A 153 -14.05 -15.50 0.57
C LYS A 153 -12.70 -14.98 1.05
N LYS A 154 -11.99 -14.23 0.20
CA LYS A 154 -10.76 -13.53 0.60
C LYS A 154 -11.14 -12.32 1.45
N ILE A 155 -10.65 -12.27 2.68
CA ILE A 155 -10.90 -11.18 3.64
C ILE A 155 -9.68 -10.26 3.82
N LEU A 156 -8.48 -10.74 3.49
CA LEU A 156 -7.26 -9.94 3.46
C LEU A 156 -6.41 -10.31 2.25
N ASP A 157 -5.99 -9.28 1.52
CA ASP A 157 -5.02 -9.37 0.44
C ASP A 157 -3.76 -8.55 0.85
N PRO A 158 -2.56 -8.89 0.34
CA PRO A 158 -1.36 -8.09 0.58
C PRO A 158 -1.53 -6.68 0.01
N THR A 159 -0.85 -5.71 0.61
CA THR A 159 -0.85 -4.35 0.06
C THR A 159 -0.05 -4.27 -1.24
N ALA A 160 -0.18 -3.15 -1.96
CA ALA A 160 0.54 -2.93 -3.20
C ALA A 160 2.05 -3.04 -2.98
N ILE A 161 2.57 -2.34 -1.96
CA ILE A 161 4.00 -2.33 -1.66
C ILE A 161 4.50 -3.68 -1.11
N GLU A 162 3.67 -4.41 -0.35
CA GLU A 162 4.00 -5.78 0.05
C GLU A 162 4.11 -6.72 -1.14
N SER A 163 3.12 -6.68 -2.05
CA SER A 163 3.12 -7.49 -3.27
C SER A 163 4.34 -7.21 -4.15
N TRP A 164 4.75 -5.95 -4.22
CA TRP A 164 5.95 -5.55 -4.93
C TRP A 164 7.23 -6.08 -4.28
N ASN A 165 7.38 -5.88 -2.96
CA ASN A 165 8.54 -6.37 -2.21
C ASN A 165 8.64 -7.90 -2.24
N ASP A 166 7.51 -8.60 -2.21
CA ASP A 166 7.46 -10.05 -2.34
C ASP A 166 7.89 -10.50 -3.75
N THR A 167 7.57 -9.73 -4.79
CA THR A 167 8.07 -9.97 -6.16
C THR A 167 9.60 -9.83 -6.21
N LEU A 168 10.16 -8.78 -5.60
CA LEU A 168 11.60 -8.57 -5.56
C LEU A 168 12.32 -9.67 -4.77
N LYS A 169 11.78 -10.09 -3.62
CA LYS A 169 12.31 -11.22 -2.85
C LYS A 169 12.27 -12.53 -3.64
N ALA A 170 11.19 -12.80 -4.38
CA ALA A 170 11.11 -13.98 -5.23
C ALA A 170 12.15 -13.96 -6.35
N ILE A 171 12.41 -12.78 -6.94
CA ILE A 171 13.47 -12.59 -7.93
C ILE A 171 14.85 -12.83 -7.30
N GLU A 172 15.11 -12.31 -6.11
CA GLU A 172 16.37 -12.53 -5.39
C GLU A 172 16.62 -14.02 -5.14
N ILE A 173 15.61 -14.77 -4.69
CA ILE A 173 15.68 -16.22 -4.54
C ILE A 173 15.98 -16.89 -5.88
N LEU A 174 15.29 -16.49 -6.96
CA LEU A 174 15.51 -17.04 -8.30
C LEU A 174 16.93 -16.79 -8.80
N LYS A 175 17.48 -15.58 -8.57
CA LYS A 175 18.86 -15.22 -8.93
C LYS A 175 19.92 -15.99 -8.13
N SER A 176 19.58 -16.48 -6.94
CA SER A 176 20.51 -17.26 -6.10
C SER A 176 20.68 -18.72 -6.55
N ALA A 177 19.81 -19.21 -7.44
CA ALA A 177 19.87 -20.58 -7.92
C ALA A 177 21.06 -20.80 -8.88
N GLN A 178 21.50 -22.06 -8.99
CA GLN A 178 22.62 -22.47 -9.83
C GLN A 178 22.21 -23.65 -10.73
N SER A 179 22.78 -23.73 -11.93
CA SER A 179 22.53 -24.82 -12.87
C SER A 179 23.77 -25.13 -13.72
N ASP A 180 23.91 -26.40 -14.12
CA ASP A 180 24.92 -26.90 -15.05
C ASP A 180 24.63 -26.57 -16.52
N LYS A 181 23.45 -26.00 -16.83
CA LYS A 181 23.01 -25.71 -18.21
C LYS A 181 23.59 -24.45 -18.84
N GLY A 182 24.50 -23.76 -18.15
CA GLY A 182 25.23 -22.59 -18.66
C GLY A 182 24.29 -21.51 -19.20
N TYR A 183 24.59 -20.97 -20.39
CA TYR A 183 23.85 -19.85 -20.98
C TYR A 183 22.32 -20.08 -21.13
N MET A 184 21.87 -21.31 -21.37
CA MET A 184 20.42 -21.59 -21.47
C MET A 184 19.72 -21.32 -20.14
N TYR A 185 20.38 -21.60 -19.01
CA TYR A 185 19.86 -21.29 -17.69
C TYR A 185 19.72 -19.78 -17.50
N ASP A 186 20.74 -19.00 -17.86
CA ASP A 186 20.72 -17.54 -17.75
C ASP A 186 19.60 -16.90 -18.57
N VAL A 187 19.35 -17.42 -19.78
CA VAL A 187 18.25 -16.98 -20.65
C VAL A 187 16.91 -17.21 -19.97
N VAL A 188 16.69 -18.43 -19.46
CA VAL A 188 15.44 -18.80 -18.79
C VAL A 188 15.22 -17.94 -17.55
N VAL A 189 16.23 -17.80 -16.69
CA VAL A 189 16.17 -16.98 -15.48
C VAL A 189 15.87 -15.53 -15.83
N SER A 190 16.60 -14.94 -16.77
CA SER A 190 16.38 -13.55 -17.23
C SER A 190 14.94 -13.35 -17.72
N ASN A 191 14.43 -14.27 -18.54
CA ASN A 191 13.09 -14.19 -19.10
C ASN A 191 11.99 -14.33 -18.02
N PHE A 192 12.19 -15.19 -17.03
CA PHE A 192 11.29 -15.31 -15.87
C PHE A 192 11.33 -14.07 -14.99
N ILE A 193 12.50 -13.47 -14.77
CA ILE A 193 12.64 -12.21 -14.01
C ILE A 193 11.87 -11.09 -14.71
N ILE A 194 12.08 -10.89 -16.02
CA ILE A 194 11.36 -9.88 -16.81
C ILE A 194 9.84 -10.10 -16.71
N SER A 195 9.38 -11.35 -16.87
CA SER A 195 7.96 -11.69 -16.76
C SER A 195 7.38 -11.39 -15.37
N SER A 196 8.15 -11.71 -14.33
CA SER A 196 7.77 -11.50 -12.92
C SER A 196 7.71 -10.01 -12.58
N LEU A 197 8.67 -9.20 -13.06
CA LEU A 197 8.69 -7.74 -12.85
C LEU A 197 7.46 -7.07 -13.46
N VAL A 198 7.07 -7.43 -14.69
CA VAL A 198 5.89 -6.86 -15.35
C VAL A 198 4.60 -7.23 -14.61
N THR A 199 4.47 -8.49 -14.18
CA THR A 199 3.32 -8.93 -13.37
C THR A 199 3.30 -8.27 -11.99
N GLY A 200 4.46 -8.09 -11.35
CA GLY A 200 4.61 -7.37 -10.10
C GLY A 200 4.20 -5.91 -10.23
N PHE A 201 4.62 -5.23 -11.31
CA PHE A 201 4.24 -3.85 -11.61
C PHE A 201 2.73 -3.69 -11.86
N GLU A 202 2.13 -4.61 -12.62
CA GLU A 202 0.68 -4.60 -12.84
C GLU A 202 -0.07 -4.76 -11.51
N THR A 203 0.33 -5.74 -10.71
CA THR A 203 -0.29 -6.04 -9.42
C THR A 203 -0.13 -4.87 -8.46
N TYR A 204 1.06 -4.27 -8.41
CA TYR A 204 1.32 -3.05 -7.65
C TYR A 204 0.42 -1.90 -8.11
N GLY A 205 0.42 -1.58 -9.41
CA GLY A 205 -0.33 -0.45 -9.95
C GLY A 205 -1.83 -0.58 -9.70
N LYS A 206 -2.39 -1.75 -9.97
CA LYS A 206 -3.81 -2.05 -9.76
C LYS A 206 -4.19 -1.96 -8.28
N THR A 207 -3.39 -2.57 -7.41
CA THR A 207 -3.67 -2.59 -5.97
C THR A 207 -3.51 -1.19 -5.38
N ARG A 208 -2.45 -0.45 -5.72
CA ARG A 208 -2.21 0.91 -5.22
C ARG A 208 -3.32 1.87 -5.65
N PHE A 209 -3.78 1.75 -6.89
CA PHE A 209 -4.89 2.55 -7.40
C PHE A 209 -6.15 2.39 -6.53
N ILE A 210 -6.48 1.17 -6.12
CA ILE A 210 -7.64 0.89 -5.25
C ILE A 210 -7.38 1.34 -3.79
N GLU A 211 -6.15 1.15 -3.30
CA GLU A 211 -5.78 1.55 -1.94
C GLU A 211 -5.96 3.04 -1.67
N LEU A 212 -5.69 3.91 -2.66
CA LEU A 212 -5.80 5.36 -2.52
C LEU A 212 -7.22 5.79 -2.07
N GLU A 213 -8.27 5.23 -2.69
CA GLU A 213 -9.66 5.47 -2.27
C GLU A 213 -9.91 4.98 -0.83
N LYS A 214 -9.38 3.81 -0.48
CA LYS A 214 -9.53 3.21 0.86
C LYS A 214 -8.73 3.97 1.93
N GLU A 215 -7.69 4.68 1.52
CA GLU A 215 -6.89 5.62 2.30
C GLU A 215 -7.50 7.03 2.37
N GLY A 216 -8.62 7.27 1.68
CA GLY A 216 -9.36 8.52 1.77
C GLY A 216 -9.06 9.53 0.68
N ILE A 217 -8.23 9.18 -0.32
CA ILE A 217 -8.05 10.00 -1.52
C ILE A 217 -9.26 9.83 -2.43
N GLU A 218 -10.04 10.88 -2.62
CA GLU A 218 -11.24 10.82 -3.44
C GLU A 218 -10.88 10.78 -4.94
N PRO A 219 -11.31 9.73 -5.68
CA PRO A 219 -11.07 9.66 -7.11
C PRO A 219 -12.00 10.61 -7.88
N ASN A 220 -11.49 11.28 -8.92
CA ASN A 220 -12.32 11.93 -9.93
C ASN A 220 -12.93 10.88 -10.87
N ILE A 221 -14.11 10.38 -10.47
CA ILE A 221 -14.84 9.33 -11.20
C ILE A 221 -15.22 9.78 -12.60
N GLU A 222 -15.67 11.02 -12.78
CA GLU A 222 -16.13 11.54 -14.07
C GLU A 222 -14.99 11.56 -15.10
N GLU A 223 -13.82 12.11 -14.74
CA GLU A 223 -12.67 12.11 -15.63
C GLU A 223 -12.16 10.71 -15.94
N LEU A 224 -12.22 9.80 -14.95
CA LEU A 224 -11.82 8.42 -15.13
C LEU A 224 -12.78 7.69 -16.10
N GLU A 225 -14.10 7.81 -15.90
CA GLU A 225 -15.11 7.22 -16.77
C GLU A 225 -14.96 7.72 -18.21
N ASN A 226 -14.73 9.03 -18.36
CA ASN A 226 -14.50 9.64 -19.65
C ASN A 226 -13.27 9.09 -20.39
N ARG A 227 -12.32 8.54 -19.65
CA ARG A 227 -11.10 7.95 -20.18
C ARG A 227 -11.22 6.47 -20.48
N VAL A 228 -11.88 5.69 -19.61
CA VAL A 228 -11.86 4.22 -19.65
C VAL A 228 -13.04 3.60 -20.41
N PHE A 229 -14.15 4.33 -20.53
CA PHE A 229 -15.31 3.90 -21.32
C PHE A 229 -15.33 4.61 -22.67
N SER A 230 -15.54 3.83 -23.73
CA SER A 230 -15.81 4.35 -25.07
C SER A 230 -17.19 5.00 -25.15
N SER A 231 -17.43 5.82 -26.18
CA SER A 231 -18.76 6.44 -26.40
C SER A 231 -19.86 5.39 -26.50
N TYR A 232 -19.62 4.30 -27.23
CA TYR A 232 -20.56 3.18 -27.35
C TYR A 232 -20.88 2.54 -25.99
N GLU A 233 -19.87 2.33 -25.14
CA GLU A 233 -20.09 1.75 -23.81
C GLU A 233 -20.94 2.66 -22.91
N LYS A 234 -20.82 3.98 -23.07
CA LYS A 234 -21.68 4.95 -22.37
C LYS A 234 -23.10 4.96 -22.92
N GLU A 235 -23.27 4.82 -24.24
CA GLU A 235 -24.60 4.72 -24.87
C GLU A 235 -25.38 3.49 -24.40
N ILE A 236 -24.72 2.35 -24.17
CA ILE A 236 -25.35 1.14 -23.61
C ILE A 236 -25.40 1.11 -22.08
N ASP A 237 -25.11 2.25 -21.45
CA ASP A 237 -25.13 2.49 -20.01
C ASP A 237 -24.27 1.50 -19.19
N LEU A 238 -23.10 1.15 -19.74
CA LEU A 238 -22.15 0.26 -19.06
C LEU A 238 -21.61 0.83 -17.73
N PRO A 239 -21.31 2.15 -17.60
CA PRO A 239 -20.90 2.73 -16.32
C PRO A 239 -21.92 2.49 -15.20
N GLU A 240 -23.22 2.69 -15.46
CA GLU A 240 -24.25 2.49 -14.45
C GLU A 240 -24.39 1.01 -14.08
N LYS A 241 -24.31 0.10 -15.05
CA LYS A 241 -24.24 -1.36 -14.78
C LYS A 241 -23.08 -1.73 -13.86
N TYR A 242 -21.95 -1.04 -13.97
CA TYR A 242 -20.80 -1.27 -13.11
C TYR A 242 -21.04 -0.70 -11.70
N LYS A 243 -21.74 0.44 -11.55
CA LYS A 243 -22.18 0.95 -10.23
C LYS A 243 -23.17 0.00 -9.56
N ASP A 244 -24.13 -0.53 -10.31
CA ASP A 244 -25.07 -1.56 -9.82
C ASP A 244 -24.31 -2.81 -9.35
N LYS A 245 -23.33 -3.27 -10.15
CA LYS A 245 -22.47 -4.39 -9.79
C LYS A 245 -21.70 -4.10 -8.49
N SER A 246 -21.15 -2.90 -8.33
CA SER A 246 -20.42 -2.49 -7.12
C SER A 246 -21.29 -2.56 -5.87
N THR A 247 -22.55 -2.11 -5.98
CA THR A 247 -23.53 -2.17 -4.89
C THR A 247 -23.90 -3.62 -4.55
N ARG A 248 -24.16 -4.44 -5.57
CA ARG A 248 -24.53 -5.86 -5.39
C ARG A 248 -23.41 -6.70 -4.78
N GLU A 249 -22.17 -6.45 -5.17
CA GLU A 249 -20.99 -7.19 -4.71
C GLU A 249 -20.37 -6.59 -3.44
N ASN A 250 -20.86 -5.43 -2.99
CA ASN A 250 -20.35 -4.68 -1.85
C ASN A 250 -18.84 -4.41 -1.96
N ILE A 251 -18.42 -3.99 -3.15
CA ILE A 251 -17.05 -3.55 -3.47
C ILE A 251 -17.10 -2.14 -4.04
N SER A 252 -15.99 -1.41 -4.02
CA SER A 252 -16.00 -0.04 -4.55
C SER A 252 -16.09 -0.03 -6.07
N TYR A 253 -16.70 1.03 -6.61
CA TYR A 253 -16.81 1.22 -8.05
C TYR A 253 -15.42 1.31 -8.73
N ILE A 254 -14.45 1.95 -8.07
CA ILE A 254 -13.05 1.99 -8.50
C ILE A 254 -12.44 0.59 -8.58
N GLU A 255 -12.76 -0.32 -7.64
CA GLU A 255 -12.24 -1.68 -7.65
C GLU A 255 -12.69 -2.44 -8.92
N ILE A 256 -13.94 -2.24 -9.36
CA ILE A 256 -14.44 -2.84 -10.62
C ILE A 256 -13.74 -2.22 -11.84
N ILE A 257 -13.66 -0.89 -11.92
CA ILE A 257 -12.99 -0.21 -13.03
C ILE A 257 -11.53 -0.66 -13.15
N ALA A 258 -10.81 -0.72 -12.03
CA ALA A 258 -9.41 -1.14 -12.00
C ALA A 258 -9.21 -2.60 -12.42
N GLN A 259 -10.17 -3.47 -12.14
CA GLN A 259 -10.09 -4.89 -12.52
C GLN A 259 -10.43 -5.14 -13.99
N GLU A 260 -11.41 -4.40 -14.53
CA GLU A 260 -12.02 -4.76 -15.82
C GLU A 260 -11.71 -3.79 -16.96
N LYS A 261 -11.35 -2.53 -16.68
CA LYS A 261 -11.24 -1.48 -17.70
C LYS A 261 -9.85 -0.91 -17.88
N ILE A 262 -8.93 -1.13 -16.94
CA ILE A 262 -7.59 -0.54 -16.98
C ILE A 262 -6.55 -1.65 -17.16
N ASN A 263 -5.75 -1.58 -18.23
CA ASN A 263 -4.59 -2.46 -18.39
C ASN A 263 -3.36 -1.87 -17.69
N PHE A 264 -3.11 -2.28 -16.45
CA PHE A 264 -1.95 -1.84 -15.68
C PHE A 264 -0.61 -2.40 -16.19
N GLN A 265 -0.60 -3.37 -17.12
CA GLN A 265 0.62 -3.80 -17.80
C GLN A 265 1.07 -2.77 -18.84
N ASN A 266 0.15 -1.95 -19.37
CA ASN A 266 0.47 -0.85 -20.27
C ASN A 266 0.80 0.41 -19.46
N PHE A 267 2.08 0.78 -19.42
CA PHE A 267 2.56 1.94 -18.67
C PHE A 267 1.79 3.23 -19.01
N ASN A 268 1.43 3.46 -20.28
CA ASN A 268 0.72 4.68 -20.68
C ASN A 268 -0.73 4.66 -20.19
N GLU A 269 -1.38 3.49 -20.16
CA GLU A 269 -2.73 3.37 -19.60
C GLU A 269 -2.72 3.53 -18.08
N CYS A 270 -1.80 2.88 -17.39
CA CYS A 270 -1.55 3.05 -15.96
C CYS A 270 -1.35 4.54 -15.62
N LYS A 271 -0.39 5.21 -16.28
CA LYS A 271 -0.13 6.66 -16.13
C LYS A 271 -1.39 7.50 -16.30
N ARG A 272 -2.18 7.24 -17.36
CA ARG A 272 -3.39 8.02 -17.65
C ARG A 272 -4.48 7.77 -16.61
N ALA A 273 -4.66 6.53 -16.16
CA ALA A 273 -5.63 6.21 -15.12
C ALA A 273 -5.30 6.92 -13.81
N PHE A 274 -4.06 6.83 -13.32
CA PHE A 274 -3.61 7.53 -12.11
C PHE A 274 -3.79 9.06 -12.22
N ASN A 275 -3.46 9.64 -13.37
CA ASN A 275 -3.68 11.05 -13.61
C ASN A 275 -5.16 11.43 -13.57
N LYS A 276 -6.03 10.65 -14.23
CA LYS A 276 -7.46 10.98 -14.32
C LYS A 276 -8.23 10.75 -13.02
N ALA A 277 -7.89 9.71 -12.28
CA ALA A 277 -8.54 9.45 -11.01
C ALA A 277 -7.97 10.32 -9.87
N TYR A 278 -6.66 10.52 -9.81
CA TYR A 278 -6.00 11.05 -8.61
C TYR A 278 -5.10 12.25 -8.87
N GLY A 279 -5.09 12.81 -10.08
CA GLY A 279 -4.20 13.93 -10.45
C GLY A 279 -2.72 13.56 -10.49
N LEU A 280 -2.34 12.29 -10.30
CA LEU A 280 -0.94 11.88 -10.20
C LEU A 280 -0.28 11.83 -11.59
N VAL A 281 0.53 12.84 -11.91
CA VAL A 281 1.22 12.97 -13.20
C VAL A 281 2.58 12.27 -13.16
N PHE A 282 2.68 11.07 -13.76
CA PHE A 282 3.97 10.33 -13.74
C PHE A 282 5.14 11.08 -14.38
N GLY A 283 4.87 11.99 -15.33
CA GLY A 283 5.92 12.81 -15.95
C GLY A 283 6.53 13.85 -15.03
N GLU A 284 5.84 14.22 -13.95
CA GLU A 284 6.33 15.20 -12.96
C GLU A 284 7.11 14.52 -11.84
N ILE A 285 6.83 13.25 -11.56
CA ILE A 285 7.45 12.50 -10.45
C ILE A 285 8.59 11.59 -10.92
N ILE A 286 8.62 11.21 -12.21
CA ILE A 286 9.66 10.34 -12.79
C ILE A 286 10.56 11.21 -13.67
N HIS A 287 11.60 11.79 -13.07
CA HIS A 287 12.50 12.71 -13.78
C HIS A 287 13.42 12.04 -14.80
N ASN A 288 13.72 10.74 -14.61
CA ASN A 288 14.58 9.99 -15.53
C ASN A 288 13.76 9.41 -16.69
N THR A 289 13.73 10.12 -17.82
CA THR A 289 13.03 9.71 -19.04
C THR A 289 13.64 8.46 -19.70
N ASN A 290 14.94 8.21 -19.52
CA ASN A 290 15.59 7.00 -20.02
C ASN A 290 15.02 5.76 -19.32
N LYS A 291 14.85 5.80 -18.00
CA LYS A 291 14.23 4.72 -17.21
C LYS A 291 12.78 4.43 -17.65
N ILE A 292 12.02 5.44 -18.08
CA ILE A 292 10.68 5.24 -18.64
C ILE A 292 10.74 4.50 -19.99
N ASN A 293 11.70 4.86 -20.83
CA ASN A 293 11.86 4.21 -22.13
C ASN A 293 12.36 2.76 -21.98
N GLU A 294 13.30 2.52 -21.06
CA GLU A 294 13.76 1.18 -20.66
C GLU A 294 12.59 0.33 -20.15
N LEU A 295 11.77 0.86 -19.24
CA LEU A 295 10.59 0.17 -18.72
C LEU A 295 9.65 -0.29 -19.85
N LYS A 296 9.34 0.61 -20.80
CA LYS A 296 8.48 0.29 -21.95
C LYS A 296 9.09 -0.79 -22.84
N LYS A 297 10.40 -0.76 -23.07
CA LYS A 297 11.10 -1.82 -23.82
C LYS A 297 10.97 -3.16 -23.11
N ILE A 298 11.20 -3.21 -21.80
CA ILE A 298 11.12 -4.44 -21.00
C ILE A 298 9.69 -5.01 -20.98
N ILE A 299 8.66 -4.16 -20.86
CA ILE A 299 7.26 -4.58 -20.97
C ILE A 299 6.98 -5.24 -22.34
N ASN A 300 7.53 -4.67 -23.42
CA ASN A 300 7.41 -5.26 -24.75
C ASN A 300 8.15 -6.59 -24.86
N TYR A 301 9.32 -6.73 -24.23
CA TYR A 301 10.05 -8.00 -24.18
C TYR A 301 9.26 -9.09 -23.47
N ARG A 302 8.57 -8.78 -22.36
CA ARG A 302 7.67 -9.74 -21.69
C ARG A 302 6.57 -10.27 -22.62
N HIS A 303 5.99 -9.43 -23.47
CA HIS A 303 5.01 -9.88 -24.45
C HIS A 303 5.62 -10.93 -25.38
N ARG A 304 6.85 -10.72 -25.86
CA ARG A 304 7.55 -11.72 -26.69
C ARG A 304 7.89 -12.99 -25.91
N ILE A 305 8.39 -12.88 -24.69
CA ILE A 305 8.74 -14.05 -23.85
C ILE A 305 7.53 -14.98 -23.69
N ILE A 306 6.35 -14.41 -23.45
CA ILE A 306 5.14 -15.20 -23.19
C ILE A 306 4.52 -15.77 -24.45
N HIS A 307 4.53 -15.01 -25.56
CA HIS A 307 3.88 -15.45 -26.79
C HIS A 307 4.78 -16.23 -27.75
N VAL A 308 6.11 -16.09 -27.62
CA VAL A 308 7.08 -16.80 -28.47
C VAL A 308 7.65 -18.01 -27.73
N SER A 309 8.46 -17.79 -26.69
CA SER A 309 9.08 -18.87 -25.91
C SER A 309 9.79 -18.33 -24.67
N PRO A 310 9.69 -19.02 -23.51
CA PRO A 310 10.56 -18.76 -22.36
C PRO A 310 12.06 -18.93 -22.64
N LEU A 311 12.43 -19.65 -23.71
CA LEU A 311 13.81 -19.89 -24.16
C LEU A 311 14.28 -18.89 -25.23
N ILE A 312 13.52 -17.82 -25.50
CA ILE A 312 13.93 -16.81 -26.47
C ILE A 312 15.24 -16.14 -26.01
N THR A 313 16.26 -16.18 -26.84
CA THR A 313 17.59 -15.62 -26.55
C THR A 313 17.69 -14.16 -26.97
N MET A 314 17.11 -13.77 -28.11
CA MET A 314 17.14 -12.42 -28.66
C MET A 314 15.75 -11.77 -28.63
N LEU A 315 15.58 -10.76 -27.78
CA LEU A 315 14.29 -10.15 -27.45
C LEU A 315 13.81 -9.09 -28.44
N ASN A 316 14.65 -8.63 -29.37
CA ASN A 316 14.27 -7.67 -30.42
C ASN A 316 14.57 -8.15 -31.85
N GLU A 317 14.71 -9.47 -32.06
CA GLU A 317 14.89 -10.10 -33.39
C GLU A 317 14.12 -9.45 -34.56
N ASN A 318 12.85 -9.09 -34.37
CA ASN A 318 12.01 -8.50 -35.40
C ASN A 318 12.37 -7.05 -35.79
N LYS A 319 13.39 -6.47 -35.14
CA LYS A 319 13.90 -5.12 -35.38
C LYS A 319 15.38 -5.11 -35.76
N VAL A 320 16.02 -6.27 -35.78
CA VAL A 320 17.41 -6.42 -36.24
C VAL A 320 17.37 -6.52 -37.77
N PRO A 321 18.23 -5.83 -38.53
CA PRO A 321 19.47 -5.14 -38.08
C PRO A 321 19.33 -3.64 -37.79
N GLU A 322 18.13 -3.05 -37.81
CA GLU A 322 17.96 -1.61 -37.59
C GLU A 322 18.30 -1.18 -36.15
N GLU A 323 18.06 -2.06 -35.18
CA GLU A 323 18.47 -1.91 -33.77
C GLU A 323 19.54 -2.95 -33.39
N GLU A 324 20.41 -2.60 -32.42
CA GLU A 324 21.38 -3.54 -31.82
C GLU A 324 20.65 -4.73 -31.16
N PRO A 325 21.17 -5.97 -31.31
CA PRO A 325 20.53 -7.15 -30.73
C PRO A 325 20.54 -7.10 -29.20
N VAL A 326 19.38 -7.38 -28.60
CA VAL A 326 19.20 -7.43 -27.14
C VAL A 326 19.01 -8.88 -26.72
N PHE A 327 19.99 -9.39 -25.96
CA PHE A 327 20.00 -10.76 -25.49
C PHE A 327 19.48 -10.90 -24.06
N SER A 328 18.75 -11.98 -23.79
CA SER A 328 18.36 -12.38 -22.45
C SER A 328 19.56 -12.90 -21.67
N ASN A 329 19.99 -12.16 -20.65
CA ASN A 329 21.13 -12.48 -19.80
C ASN A 329 21.02 -11.81 -18.42
N ASP A 330 21.93 -12.13 -17.51
CA ASP A 330 21.91 -11.57 -16.15
C ASP A 330 21.99 -10.04 -16.13
N SER A 331 22.78 -9.43 -17.01
CA SER A 331 22.91 -7.96 -17.12
C SER A 331 21.56 -7.30 -17.41
N LEU A 332 20.84 -7.79 -18.43
CA LEU A 332 19.51 -7.27 -18.79
C LEU A 332 18.51 -7.46 -17.63
N SER A 333 18.54 -8.62 -16.98
CA SER A 333 17.64 -8.90 -15.85
C SER A 333 17.91 -7.99 -14.64
N THR A 334 19.19 -7.68 -14.37
CA THR A 334 19.62 -6.80 -13.29
C THR A 334 19.19 -5.36 -13.57
N GLU A 335 19.44 -4.87 -14.79
CA GLU A 335 18.99 -3.56 -15.23
C GLU A 335 17.46 -3.44 -15.14
N ALA A 336 16.73 -4.49 -15.55
CA ALA A 336 15.27 -4.51 -15.43
C ALA A 336 14.81 -4.38 -13.99
N VAL A 337 15.42 -5.10 -13.04
CA VAL A 337 15.08 -4.97 -11.61
C VAL A 337 15.27 -3.52 -11.13
N GLU A 338 16.40 -2.89 -11.47
CA GLU A 338 16.69 -1.51 -11.09
C GLU A 338 15.68 -0.52 -11.68
N VAL A 339 15.35 -0.68 -12.97
CA VAL A 339 14.36 0.16 -13.67
C VAL A 339 13.02 0.09 -12.97
N PHE A 340 12.50 -1.12 -12.76
CA PHE A 340 11.18 -1.31 -12.17
C PHE A 340 11.14 -0.82 -10.73
N LYS A 341 12.17 -1.13 -9.93
CA LYS A 341 12.28 -0.67 -8.54
C LYS A 341 12.23 0.86 -8.48
N TYR A 342 13.06 1.54 -9.28
CA TYR A 342 13.05 2.99 -9.35
C TYR A 342 11.66 3.55 -9.70
N ILE A 343 11.00 3.01 -10.73
CA ILE A 343 9.69 3.50 -11.18
C ILE A 343 8.62 3.29 -10.10
N VAL A 344 8.57 2.10 -9.49
CA VAL A 344 7.61 1.80 -8.42
C VAL A 344 7.85 2.69 -7.21
N ASP A 345 9.10 2.90 -6.80
CA ASP A 345 9.45 3.76 -5.66
C ASP A 345 9.02 5.22 -5.89
N GLN A 346 9.21 5.76 -7.11
CA GLN A 346 8.75 7.11 -7.44
C GLN A 346 7.22 7.23 -7.39
N ILE A 347 6.52 6.27 -7.99
CA ILE A 347 5.04 6.25 -7.99
C ILE A 347 4.52 6.10 -6.55
N HIS A 348 5.11 5.19 -5.78
CA HIS A 348 4.71 4.93 -4.39
C HIS A 348 4.87 6.17 -3.54
N THR A 349 6.08 6.75 -3.53
CA THR A 349 6.40 7.95 -2.75
C THR A 349 5.48 9.11 -3.09
N ALA A 350 5.23 9.36 -4.38
CA ALA A 350 4.34 10.43 -4.79
C ALA A 350 2.88 10.15 -4.42
N SER A 351 2.43 8.90 -4.52
CA SER A 351 1.07 8.51 -4.14
C SER A 351 0.78 8.68 -2.64
N LEU A 352 1.81 8.60 -1.79
CA LEU A 352 1.70 8.86 -0.34
C LEU A 352 1.55 10.36 -0.03
N LYS A 353 1.97 11.23 -0.95
CA LYS A 353 1.93 12.70 -0.81
C LYS A 353 0.62 13.31 -1.31
N LEU A 354 -0.25 12.51 -1.92
CA LEU A 354 -1.55 12.99 -2.40
C LEU A 354 -2.38 13.52 -1.23
N ARG A 355 -3.08 14.62 -1.49
CA ARG A 355 -3.94 15.32 -0.54
C ARG A 355 -5.32 15.48 -1.20
N ASN A 356 -6.37 15.50 -0.37
CA ASN A 356 -7.73 15.84 -0.80
C ASN A 356 -7.88 17.34 -1.01
#